data_AF-A0A250FUY4-F1
#
_entry.id   AF-A0A250FUY4-F1
#
_cell.length_a   1.000
_cell.length_b   1.000
_cell.length_c   1.000
_cell.angle_alpha   90.00
_cell.angle_beta   90.00
_cell.angle_gamma   90.00
#
_symmetry.space_group_name_H-M   'P 1'
#
loop_
_entity.id
_entity.type
_entity.pdbx_description
1 polymer ?
#
loop_
_entity_poly.entity_id
_entity_poly.type
_entity_poly.pdbx_seq_one_letter_code
_entity_poly.pdbx_strand_id
1 'polypeptide(L)'
;MNKTIKTLSLIVFAFFISQNLYSQLFIKKIDNKDIEIVKRLIPTKGYGSIMYDYIRIDKRTKEPLRGKYKVIVNKDEYYKAFFEEGNLVVKNKINLVKYYYKGKYQKLYIYVGKEYILLSKNDSDKKEGLIDVKYFNYSDIDEKEPNSTTKDNKKELEGRLKVFIPLIKEKDIKAFLKDF
;
A
#
# COMPACT_ATOMS: atom_id res chain seq x y z
N MET A 1 3.41 -44.88 -0.89
CA MET A 1 3.54 -43.45 -1.29
C MET A 1 4.98 -43.19 -1.70
N ASN A 2 5.20 -42.91 -2.99
CA ASN A 2 6.50 -43.06 -3.68
C ASN A 2 7.55 -42.03 -3.19
N LYS A 3 8.79 -42.50 -2.94
CA LYS A 3 9.90 -41.71 -2.38
C LYS A 3 10.17 -40.42 -3.20
N THR A 4 9.97 -40.50 -4.51
CA THR A 4 10.08 -39.41 -5.49
C THR A 4 9.08 -38.27 -5.27
N ILE A 5 7.83 -38.57 -4.87
CA ILE A 5 6.79 -37.56 -4.62
C ILE A 5 7.14 -36.73 -3.37
N LYS A 6 7.70 -37.38 -2.34
CA LYS A 6 8.15 -36.68 -1.13
C LYS A 6 9.31 -35.73 -1.41
N THR A 7 10.28 -36.16 -2.24
CA THR A 7 11.43 -35.31 -2.61
C THR A 7 11.01 -34.11 -3.46
N LEU A 8 10.12 -34.30 -4.44
CA LEU A 8 9.63 -33.21 -5.28
C LEU A 8 8.81 -32.19 -4.46
N SER A 9 7.97 -32.67 -3.55
CA SER A 9 7.20 -31.80 -2.65
C SER A 9 8.11 -30.99 -1.72
N LEU A 10 9.20 -31.58 -1.21
CA LEU A 10 10.17 -30.88 -0.36
C LEU A 10 10.97 -29.82 -1.13
N ILE A 11 11.33 -30.09 -2.39
CA ILE A 11 12.02 -29.11 -3.26
C ILE A 11 11.10 -27.93 -3.59
N VAL A 12 9.84 -28.21 -3.96
CA VAL A 12 8.84 -27.15 -4.23
C VAL A 12 8.59 -26.32 -2.98
N PHE A 13 8.49 -26.95 -1.81
CA PHE A 13 8.34 -26.26 -0.53
C PHE A 13 9.56 -25.39 -0.20
N ALA A 14 10.78 -25.93 -0.31
CA ALA A 14 12.02 -25.19 -0.09
C ALA A 14 12.17 -23.99 -1.04
N PHE A 15 11.79 -24.16 -2.31
CA PHE A 15 11.76 -23.07 -3.29
C PHE A 15 10.72 -22.00 -2.93
N PHE A 16 9.53 -22.39 -2.49
CA PHE A 16 8.50 -21.45 -2.04
C PHE A 16 8.92 -20.65 -0.80
N ILE A 17 9.61 -21.31 0.14
CA ILE A 17 10.15 -20.68 1.36
C ILE A 17 11.30 -19.74 0.98
N SER A 18 12.23 -20.14 0.11
CA SER A 18 13.35 -19.29 -0.29
C SER A 18 12.86 -18.02 -1.00
N GLN A 19 11.93 -18.12 -1.95
CA GLN A 19 11.35 -16.96 -2.63
C GLN A 19 10.64 -15.99 -1.66
N ASN A 20 9.95 -16.52 -0.64
CA ASN A 20 9.30 -15.68 0.38
C ASN A 20 10.30 -15.02 1.34
N LEU A 21 11.38 -15.71 1.73
CA LEU A 21 12.45 -15.15 2.56
C LEU A 21 13.26 -14.09 1.79
N TYR A 22 13.62 -14.36 0.54
CA TYR A 22 14.31 -13.38 -0.32
C TYR A 22 13.48 -12.10 -0.50
N SER A 23 12.16 -12.24 -0.72
CA SER A 23 11.25 -11.09 -0.81
C SER A 23 11.20 -10.25 0.48
N GLN A 24 11.51 -10.82 1.65
CA GLN A 24 11.62 -10.08 2.91
C GLN A 24 12.98 -9.42 3.11
N LEU A 25 14.07 -10.04 2.65
CA LEU A 25 15.45 -9.54 2.79
C LEU A 25 15.72 -8.29 1.94
N PHE A 26 15.03 -8.11 0.80
CA PHE A 26 15.21 -6.97 -0.10
C PHE A 26 14.30 -5.76 0.16
N ILE A 27 13.48 -5.79 1.22
CA ILE A 27 12.67 -4.62 1.58
C ILE A 27 13.55 -3.65 2.37
N LYS A 28 13.83 -2.49 1.78
CA LYS A 28 14.56 -1.42 2.44
C LYS A 28 13.78 -0.93 3.67
N LYS A 29 14.47 -0.63 4.76
CA LYS A 29 13.87 -0.03 5.96
C LYS A 29 14.28 1.43 6.05
N ILE A 30 13.34 2.28 6.44
CA ILE A 30 13.56 3.70 6.69
C ILE A 30 12.64 4.14 7.82
N ASP A 31 13.11 4.99 8.73
CA ASP A 31 12.24 5.58 9.73
C ASP A 31 11.45 6.74 9.11
N ASN A 32 10.18 6.89 9.49
CA ASN A 32 9.31 7.93 8.95
C ASN A 32 9.85 9.33 9.23
N LYS A 33 10.54 9.51 10.37
CA LYS A 33 11.22 10.77 10.72
C LYS A 33 12.35 11.13 9.75
N ASP A 34 12.88 10.16 9.00
CA ASP A 34 13.95 10.34 8.01
C ASP A 34 13.41 10.56 6.60
N ILE A 35 12.09 10.52 6.42
CA ILE A 35 11.41 10.88 5.17
C ILE A 35 11.00 12.35 5.23
N GLU A 36 11.24 13.08 4.16
CA GLU A 36 10.74 14.43 3.94
C GLU A 36 9.78 14.44 2.74
N ILE A 37 8.65 15.15 2.88
CA ILE A 37 7.72 15.37 1.77
C ILE A 37 8.04 16.74 1.17
N VAL A 38 8.43 16.76 -0.10
CA VAL A 38 8.77 17.99 -0.80
C VAL A 38 7.85 18.21 -2.00
N LYS A 39 7.49 19.47 -2.22
CA LYS A 39 6.69 19.90 -3.36
C LYS A 39 7.59 20.00 -4.59
N ARG A 40 7.38 19.16 -5.61
CA ARG A 40 8.17 19.09 -6.84
C ARG A 40 7.37 19.65 -8.02
N LEU A 41 8.01 20.49 -8.83
CA LEU A 41 7.43 20.97 -10.08
C LEU A 41 7.35 19.81 -11.09
N ILE A 42 6.16 19.56 -11.65
CA ILE A 42 5.99 18.67 -12.79
C ILE A 42 6.02 19.53 -14.06
N PRO A 43 7.02 19.36 -14.94
CA PRO A 43 7.01 20.05 -16.22
C PRO A 43 5.85 19.51 -17.07
N THR A 44 4.85 20.35 -17.32
CA THR A 44 3.74 20.05 -18.22
C THR A 44 4.14 20.40 -19.65
N LYS A 45 3.98 19.46 -20.59
CA LYS A 45 4.11 19.76 -22.02
C LYS A 45 2.83 20.46 -22.50
N GLY A 46 2.72 21.77 -22.30
CA GLY A 46 1.67 22.61 -22.89
C GLY A 46 1.06 23.66 -21.96
N TYR A 47 0.90 24.88 -22.51
CA TYR A 47 0.17 26.05 -22.00
C TYR A 47 0.09 26.22 -20.46
N GLY A 48 1.12 26.85 -19.88
CA GLY A 48 1.05 27.70 -18.68
C GLY A 48 0.63 27.07 -17.34
N SER A 49 0.21 25.81 -17.31
CA SER A 49 -0.26 25.16 -16.08
C SER A 49 0.90 24.54 -15.31
N ILE A 50 1.27 25.17 -14.20
CA ILE A 50 2.25 24.62 -13.27
C ILE A 50 1.54 23.56 -12.41
N MET A 51 1.88 22.28 -12.61
CA MET A 51 1.43 21.20 -11.73
C MET A 51 2.52 20.88 -10.73
N TYR A 52 2.13 20.66 -9.47
CA TYR A 52 3.05 20.23 -8.43
C TYR A 52 2.73 18.81 -8.00
N ASP A 53 3.78 18.05 -7.74
CA ASP A 53 3.73 16.76 -7.06
C ASP A 53 4.21 16.88 -5.62
N TYR A 54 3.85 15.91 -4.79
CA TYR A 54 4.42 15.75 -3.46
C TYR A 54 5.21 14.45 -3.41
N ILE A 55 6.54 14.55 -3.45
CA ILE A 55 7.43 13.39 -3.45
C ILE A 55 8.04 13.17 -2.07
N ARG A 56 8.29 11.90 -1.74
CA ARG A 56 9.00 11.50 -0.52
C ARG A 56 10.48 11.29 -0.84
N ILE A 57 11.34 12.03 -0.13
CA ILE A 57 12.80 11.96 -0.25
C ILE A 57 13.42 11.47 1.05
N ASP A 58 14.59 10.85 0.96
CA ASP A 58 15.43 10.59 2.13
C ASP A 58 16.05 11.91 2.61
N LYS A 59 15.88 12.26 3.89
CA LYS A 59 16.38 13.52 4.47
C LYS A 59 17.89 13.67 4.36
N ARG A 60 18.64 12.57 4.37
CA ARG A 60 20.11 12.55 4.40
C ARG A 60 20.69 12.72 3.01
N THR A 61 20.19 11.96 2.04
CA THR A 61 20.72 12.00 0.67
C THR A 61 20.02 13.05 -0.18
N LYS A 62 18.84 13.51 0.23
CA LYS A 62 17.92 14.35 -0.55
C LYS A 62 17.46 13.70 -1.86
N GLU A 63 17.64 12.39 -1.99
CA GLU A 63 17.20 11.64 -3.16
C GLU A 63 15.76 11.13 -2.98
N PRO A 64 14.97 11.08 -4.08
CA PRO A 64 13.65 10.46 -4.04
C PRO A 64 13.71 8.98 -3.65
N LEU A 65 12.76 8.53 -2.83
CA LEU A 65 12.66 7.11 -2.48
C LEU A 65 12.31 6.29 -3.73
N ARG A 66 13.08 5.21 -3.97
CA ARG A 66 12.88 4.30 -5.11
C ARG A 66 12.83 2.84 -4.66
N GLY A 67 11.78 2.13 -5.04
CA GLY A 67 11.58 0.72 -4.75
C GLY A 67 10.66 0.45 -3.55
N LYS A 68 10.70 -0.78 -3.03
CA LYS A 68 9.87 -1.23 -1.90
C LYS A 68 10.53 -0.87 -0.57
N TYR A 69 9.74 -0.28 0.33
CA TYR A 69 10.17 0.06 1.69
C TYR A 69 9.21 -0.50 2.74
N LYS A 70 9.78 -0.83 3.90
CA LYS A 70 9.10 -0.90 5.18
C LYS A 70 9.42 0.40 5.92
N VAL A 71 8.46 1.30 5.98
CA VAL A 71 8.62 2.58 6.68
C VAL A 71 8.17 2.41 8.12
N ILE A 72 9.05 2.69 9.06
CA ILE A 72 8.82 2.55 10.50
C ILE A 72 8.26 3.87 11.04
N VAL A 73 7.03 3.84 11.56
CA VAL A 73 6.41 5.00 12.19
C VAL A 73 6.79 5.06 13.67
N ASN A 74 6.64 3.93 14.35
CA ASN A 74 7.10 3.72 15.73
C ASN A 74 7.35 2.21 15.97
N LYS A 75 7.59 1.80 17.22
CA LYS A 75 7.88 0.40 17.57
C LYS A 75 6.76 -0.59 17.17
N ASP A 76 5.51 -0.13 17.20
CA ASP A 76 4.32 -0.94 16.95
C ASP A 76 3.74 -0.69 15.54
N GLU A 77 4.17 0.39 14.88
CA GLU A 77 3.56 0.89 13.66
C GLU A 77 4.54 0.97 12.49
N TYR A 78 4.13 0.39 11.37
CA TYR A 78 4.87 0.51 10.13
C TYR A 78 3.94 0.38 8.94
N TYR A 79 4.39 0.89 7.79
CA TYR A 79 3.73 0.60 6.52
C TYR A 79 4.70 0.05 5.48
N LYS A 80 4.14 -0.70 4.54
CA LYS A 80 4.87 -1.18 3.37
C LYS A 80 4.36 -0.45 2.15
N ALA A 81 5.25 0.20 1.42
CA ALA A 81 4.95 0.98 0.22
C ALA A 81 5.98 0.71 -0.88
N PHE A 82 5.58 0.90 -2.12
CA PHE A 82 6.49 1.05 -3.25
C PHE A 82 6.55 2.53 -3.65
N PHE A 83 7.74 3.05 -3.87
CA PHE A 83 7.93 4.42 -4.36
C PHE A 83 8.53 4.39 -5.77
N GLU A 84 7.93 5.16 -6.68
CA GLU A 84 8.47 5.46 -8.01
C GLU A 84 8.88 6.93 -8.01
N GLU A 85 10.19 7.23 -7.97
CA GLU A 85 10.69 8.61 -7.88
C GLU A 85 10.11 9.41 -6.69
N GLY A 86 9.92 8.75 -5.55
CA GLY A 86 9.34 9.33 -4.34
C GLY A 86 7.80 9.37 -4.34
N ASN A 87 7.14 9.04 -5.46
CA ASN A 87 5.69 9.03 -5.58
C ASN A 87 5.08 7.71 -5.14
N LEU A 88 3.95 7.83 -4.44
CA LEU A 88 3.05 6.69 -4.19
C LEU A 88 2.11 6.46 -5.37
N VAL A 89 1.79 7.51 -6.14
CA VAL A 89 1.06 7.38 -7.39
C VAL A 89 2.03 6.92 -8.48
N VAL A 90 1.76 5.75 -9.04
CA VAL A 90 2.59 5.13 -10.09
C VAL A 90 1.84 5.30 -11.41
N LYS A 91 2.50 5.78 -12.46
CA LYS A 91 1.83 6.08 -13.73
C LYS A 91 1.19 4.80 -14.31
N ASN A 92 -0.10 4.89 -14.64
CA ASN A 92 -0.90 3.80 -15.22
C ASN A 92 -0.94 2.51 -14.36
N LYS A 93 -0.66 2.61 -13.07
CA LYS A 93 -0.65 1.47 -12.14
C LYS A 93 -1.26 1.85 -10.80
N ILE A 94 -1.73 0.84 -10.09
CA ILE A 94 -2.15 1.01 -8.70
C ILE A 94 -0.97 0.73 -7.78
N ASN A 95 -0.86 1.53 -6.74
CA ASN A 95 0.04 1.27 -5.64
C ASN A 95 -0.74 1.02 -4.35
N LEU A 96 -0.30 0.02 -3.59
CA LEU A 96 -0.94 -0.39 -2.35
C LEU A 96 0.00 -0.08 -1.19
N VAL A 97 -0.45 0.78 -0.27
CA VAL A 97 0.26 1.04 0.98
C VAL A 97 -0.42 0.29 2.11
N LYS A 98 0.31 -0.67 2.68
CA LYS A 98 -0.22 -1.58 3.69
C LYS A 98 0.23 -1.13 5.07
N TYR A 99 -0.69 -0.71 5.92
CA TYR A 99 -0.40 -0.20 7.26
C TYR A 99 -0.63 -1.26 8.33
N TYR A 100 0.33 -1.38 9.25
CA TYR A 100 0.31 -2.36 10.32
C TYR A 100 0.45 -1.68 11.68
N TYR A 101 -0.37 -2.10 12.65
CA TYR A 101 -0.29 -1.72 14.06
C TYR A 101 -0.19 -2.99 14.91
N LYS A 102 0.83 -3.11 15.75
CA LYS A 102 1.14 -4.30 16.56
C LYS A 102 1.10 -5.60 15.72
N GLY A 103 1.65 -5.53 14.50
CA GLY A 103 1.67 -6.64 13.54
C GLY A 103 0.34 -6.93 12.83
N LYS A 104 -0.77 -6.30 13.21
CA LYS A 104 -2.09 -6.48 12.59
C LYS A 104 -2.25 -5.55 11.39
N TYR A 105 -2.82 -6.06 10.30
CA TYR A 105 -3.04 -5.31 9.07
C TYR A 105 -4.32 -4.46 9.19
N GLN A 106 -4.16 -3.16 9.48
CA GLN A 106 -5.26 -2.28 9.90
C GLN A 106 -5.79 -1.38 8.80
N LYS A 107 -4.90 -0.76 8.02
CA LYS A 107 -5.29 0.15 6.93
C LYS A 107 -4.68 -0.27 5.61
N LEU A 108 -5.43 -0.12 4.53
CA LEU A 108 -4.95 -0.28 3.16
C LEU A 108 -5.26 1.00 2.38
N TYR A 109 -4.22 1.63 1.85
CA TYR A 109 -4.36 2.73 0.90
C TYR A 109 -4.19 2.19 -0.50
N ILE A 110 -5.10 2.58 -1.39
CA ILE A 110 -5.12 2.20 -2.79
C ILE A 110 -4.97 3.48 -3.60
N TYR A 111 -3.76 3.76 -4.08
CA TYR A 111 -3.48 4.95 -4.89
C TYR A 111 -3.77 4.65 -6.36
N VAL A 112 -4.65 5.45 -6.97
CA VAL A 112 -5.07 5.31 -8.38
C VAL A 112 -5.11 6.70 -9.03
N GLY A 113 -4.19 6.98 -9.95
CA GLY A 113 -4.14 8.28 -10.60
C GLY A 113 -3.98 9.41 -9.56
N LYS A 114 -4.86 10.41 -9.57
CA LYS A 114 -4.80 11.55 -8.65
C LYS A 114 -5.63 11.39 -7.38
N GLU A 115 -6.10 10.17 -7.10
CA GLU A 115 -6.96 9.87 -5.97
C GLU A 115 -6.42 8.67 -5.20
N TYR A 116 -6.89 8.51 -3.97
CA TYR A 116 -6.69 7.27 -3.24
C TYR A 116 -7.89 6.88 -2.40
N ILE A 117 -8.03 5.57 -2.22
CA ILE A 117 -9.03 4.97 -1.35
C ILE A 117 -8.33 4.50 -0.08
N LEU A 118 -8.83 4.90 1.08
CA LEU A 118 -8.41 4.40 2.38
C LEU A 118 -9.46 3.41 2.89
N LEU A 119 -9.03 2.18 3.09
CA LEU A 119 -9.78 1.15 3.81
C LEU A 119 -9.21 1.05 5.23
N SER A 120 -10.04 1.19 6.26
CA SER A 120 -9.60 1.06 7.64
C SER A 120 -10.50 0.12 8.44
N LYS A 121 -9.86 -0.73 9.24
CA LYS A 121 -10.51 -1.56 10.23
C LYS A 121 -10.44 -0.83 11.57
N ASN A 122 -11.60 -0.55 12.17
CA ASN A 122 -11.67 -0.19 13.58
C ASN A 122 -12.11 -1.42 14.39
N ASP A 123 -11.67 -1.50 15.64
CA ASP A 123 -12.02 -2.63 16.52
C ASP A 123 -13.53 -2.71 16.80
N SER A 124 -14.23 -1.57 16.82
CA SER A 124 -15.69 -1.52 16.96
C SER A 124 -16.41 -2.03 15.71
N ASP A 125 -16.10 -1.44 14.55
CA ASP A 125 -16.72 -1.79 13.26
C ASP A 125 -16.41 -3.24 12.85
N LYS A 126 -15.27 -3.78 13.32
CA LYS A 126 -14.93 -5.20 13.16
C LYS A 126 -15.93 -6.14 13.80
N LYS A 127 -16.52 -5.79 14.95
CA LYS A 127 -17.56 -6.61 15.58
C LYS A 127 -18.84 -6.64 14.75
N GLU A 128 -19.10 -5.56 14.01
CA GLU A 128 -20.26 -5.39 13.14
C GLU A 128 -20.02 -5.90 11.71
N GLY A 129 -18.78 -6.30 11.39
CA GLY A 129 -18.41 -6.75 10.05
C GLY A 129 -18.36 -5.63 9.01
N LEU A 130 -18.11 -4.39 9.43
CA LEU A 130 -18.06 -3.20 8.58
C LEU A 130 -16.65 -2.61 8.44
N ILE A 131 -16.28 -2.21 7.23
CA ILE A 131 -15.01 -1.55 6.93
C ILE A 131 -15.28 -0.09 6.58
N ASP A 132 -14.56 0.82 7.21
CA ASP A 132 -14.55 2.23 6.84
C ASP A 132 -13.85 2.40 5.49
N VAL A 133 -14.52 3.04 4.56
CA VAL A 133 -14.01 3.36 3.22
C VAL A 133 -14.08 4.86 3.04
N LYS A 134 -12.93 5.48 2.77
CA LYS A 134 -12.80 6.92 2.53
C LYS A 134 -12.09 7.18 1.21
N TYR A 135 -12.54 8.20 0.49
CA TYR A 135 -11.98 8.62 -0.79
C TYR A 135 -11.34 9.99 -0.64
N PHE A 136 -10.13 10.14 -1.15
CA PHE A 136 -9.35 11.36 -1.01
C PHE A 136 -8.69 11.76 -2.32
N ASN A 137 -8.47 13.07 -2.47
CA ASN A 137 -7.53 13.58 -3.45
C ASN A 137 -6.10 13.25 -3.01
N TYR A 138 -5.21 12.95 -3.96
CA TYR A 138 -3.80 12.64 -3.67
C TYR A 138 -3.08 13.76 -2.90
N SER A 139 -3.49 15.01 -3.11
CA SER A 139 -2.94 16.16 -2.40
C SER A 139 -3.33 16.21 -0.92
N ASP A 140 -4.40 15.54 -0.51
CA ASP A 140 -4.82 15.46 0.89
C ASP A 140 -4.05 14.36 1.61
N ILE A 141 -2.79 14.65 1.89
CA ILE A 141 -1.84 13.73 2.53
C ILE A 141 -2.15 13.56 4.02
N ASP A 142 -2.76 14.56 4.64
CA ASP A 142 -3.08 14.59 6.07
C ASP A 142 -4.44 13.93 6.39
N GLU A 143 -5.14 13.39 5.38
CA GLU A 143 -6.45 12.73 5.51
C GLU A 143 -7.53 13.64 6.12
N LYS A 144 -7.50 14.95 5.83
CA LYS A 144 -8.37 15.95 6.48
C LYS A 144 -9.76 16.06 5.84
N GLU A 145 -9.83 15.98 4.53
CA GLU A 145 -11.01 16.30 3.73
C GLU A 145 -11.35 15.16 2.77
N PRO A 146 -11.99 14.08 3.26
CA PRO A 146 -12.45 13.02 2.37
C PRO A 146 -13.53 13.55 1.42
N ASN A 147 -13.39 13.23 0.13
CA ASN A 147 -14.41 13.48 -0.90
C ASN A 147 -15.71 12.73 -0.58
N SER A 148 -15.59 11.53 0.01
CA SER A 148 -16.72 10.74 0.49
C SER A 148 -16.28 9.72 1.53
N THR A 149 -17.23 9.29 2.37
CA THR A 149 -17.05 8.26 3.39
C THR A 149 -18.23 7.30 3.34
N THR A 150 -17.96 6.00 3.43
CA THR A 150 -18.97 4.93 3.54
C THR A 150 -18.47 3.85 4.50
N LYS A 151 -19.40 3.03 4.99
CA LYS A 151 -19.10 1.79 5.70
C LYS A 151 -19.64 0.64 4.87
N ASP A 152 -18.76 -0.27 4.49
CA ASP A 152 -19.11 -1.40 3.63
C ASP A 152 -18.90 -2.72 4.38
N ASN A 153 -19.84 -3.65 4.23
CA ASN A 153 -19.56 -5.03 4.60
C ASN A 153 -18.63 -5.69 3.56
N LYS A 154 -18.13 -6.90 3.87
CA LYS A 154 -17.21 -7.63 2.99
C LYS A 154 -17.70 -7.77 1.55
N LYS A 155 -18.98 -8.08 1.36
CA LYS A 155 -19.57 -8.34 0.03
C LYS A 155 -19.68 -7.05 -0.79
N GLU A 156 -20.12 -5.96 -0.16
CA GLU A 156 -20.18 -4.63 -0.77
C GLU A 156 -18.78 -4.15 -1.17
N LEU A 157 -17.82 -4.28 -0.27
CA LEU A 157 -16.44 -3.86 -0.52
C LEU A 157 -15.81 -4.67 -1.66
N GLU A 158 -15.96 -6.00 -1.68
CA GLU A 158 -15.52 -6.84 -2.80
C GLU A 158 -16.18 -6.41 -4.12
N GLY A 159 -17.48 -6.08 -4.08
CA GLY A 159 -18.23 -5.54 -5.21
C GLY A 159 -17.64 -4.23 -5.74
N ARG A 160 -17.31 -3.28 -4.87
CA ARG A 160 -16.68 -2.00 -5.27
C ARG A 160 -15.27 -2.20 -5.80
N LEU A 161 -14.48 -3.03 -5.13
CA LEU A 161 -13.09 -3.27 -5.50
C LEU A 161 -12.96 -4.05 -6.82
N LYS A 162 -14.00 -4.74 -7.29
CA LYS A 162 -14.04 -5.38 -8.62
C LYS A 162 -13.67 -4.46 -9.77
N VAL A 163 -14.06 -3.19 -9.71
CA VAL A 163 -13.70 -2.19 -10.73
C VAL A 163 -12.18 -2.02 -10.83
N PHE A 164 -11.48 -2.20 -9.71
CA PHE A 164 -10.02 -2.10 -9.61
C PHE A 164 -9.31 -3.45 -9.72
N ILE A 165 -10.00 -4.60 -9.73
CA ILE A 165 -9.39 -5.94 -9.84
C ILE A 165 -8.44 -6.12 -11.04
N PRO A 166 -8.66 -5.55 -12.24
CA PRO A 166 -7.67 -5.68 -13.31
C PRO A 166 -6.30 -5.12 -12.92
N LEU A 167 -6.28 -4.21 -11.93
CA LEU A 167 -5.11 -3.46 -11.51
C LEU A 167 -4.62 -3.84 -10.09
N ILE A 168 -5.52 -4.33 -9.23
CA ILE A 168 -5.23 -4.83 -7.88
C ILE A 168 -5.17 -6.35 -7.90
N LYS A 169 -4.08 -6.92 -7.39
CA LYS A 169 -4.00 -8.38 -7.25
C LYS A 169 -5.01 -8.84 -6.20
N GLU A 170 -5.90 -9.75 -6.57
CA GLU A 170 -6.95 -10.31 -5.69
C GLU A 170 -6.40 -10.81 -4.34
N LYS A 171 -5.18 -11.38 -4.35
CA LYS A 171 -4.48 -11.83 -3.14
C LYS A 171 -4.25 -10.72 -2.10
N ASP A 172 -4.06 -9.47 -2.54
CA ASP A 172 -3.78 -8.35 -1.65
C ASP A 172 -5.04 -7.86 -0.93
N ILE A 173 -6.20 -7.90 -1.62
CA ILE A 173 -7.52 -7.66 -1.03
C ILE A 173 -7.89 -8.80 -0.08
N LYS A 174 -7.75 -10.07 -0.50
CA LYS A 174 -7.97 -11.24 0.37
C LYS A 174 -7.11 -11.18 1.62
N ALA A 175 -5.85 -10.77 1.51
CA ALA A 175 -4.95 -10.62 2.65
C ALA A 175 -5.41 -9.51 3.61
N PHE A 176 -5.97 -8.41 3.10
CA PHE A 176 -6.57 -7.38 3.94
C PHE A 176 -7.84 -7.90 4.63
N LEU A 177 -8.71 -8.61 3.92
CA LEU A 177 -9.98 -9.10 4.45
C LEU A 177 -9.87 -10.38 5.30
N LYS A 178 -8.70 -11.01 5.40
CA LYS A 178 -8.53 -12.33 6.05
C LYS A 178 -8.98 -12.35 7.51
N ASP A 179 -8.68 -11.28 8.24
CA ASP A 179 -8.95 -11.19 9.67
C ASP A 179 -10.28 -10.48 9.98
N PHE A 180 -11.14 -10.33 8.97
CA PHE A 180 -12.40 -9.60 9.00
C PHE A 180 -13.57 -10.53 8.65
#